data_AF-A0A444RFP2-F1
#
_entry.id   AF-A0A444RFP2-F1
#
_cell.length_a   1.000
_cell.length_b   1.000
_cell.length_c   1.000
_cell.angle_alpha   90.00
_cell.angle_beta   90.00
_cell.angle_gamma   90.00
#
_symmetry.space_group_name_H-M   'P 1'
#
loop_
_entity.id
_entity.type
_entity.pdbx_description
1 polymer ?
#
loop_
_entity_poly.entity_id
_entity_poly.type
_entity_poly.pdbx_seq_one_letter_code
_entity_poly.pdbx_strand_id
1 'polypeptide(L)' 'MKKLTDKQKSRLWELQRNRNFQASRRLEGVEMPLVTLTAAEALAR' A
#
# COMPACT_ATOMS: atom_id res chain seq x y z
N MET A 1 3.17 -25.15 -4.80
CA MET A 1 2.02 -24.23 -4.64
C MET A 1 2.25 -23.10 -3.64
N LYS A 2 2.82 -23.33 -2.43
CA LYS A 2 3.05 -22.31 -1.40
C LYS A 2 3.76 -21.03 -1.89
N LYS A 3 4.83 -21.17 -2.68
CA LYS A 3 5.57 -20.04 -3.29
C LYS A 3 4.68 -19.13 -4.16
N LEU A 4 3.73 -19.71 -4.90
CA LEU A 4 2.84 -18.93 -5.77
C LEU A 4 1.81 -18.17 -4.94
N THR A 5 1.20 -18.84 -3.96
CA THR A 5 0.20 -18.22 -3.09
C THR A 5 0.80 -17.11 -2.23
N ASP A 6 2.05 -17.27 -1.78
CA ASP A 6 2.76 -16.24 -1.02
C ASP A 6 3.03 -15.01 -1.92
N LYS A 7 3.45 -15.23 -3.17
CA LYS A 7 3.64 -14.15 -4.15
C LYS A 7 2.33 -13.42 -4.48
N GLN A 8 1.22 -14.16 -4.62
CA GLN A 8 -0.10 -13.59 -4.87
C GLN A 8 -0.56 -12.70 -3.71
N LYS A 9 -0.35 -13.14 -2.46
CA LYS A 9 -0.66 -12.34 -1.26
C LYS A 9 0.18 -11.07 -1.19
N SER A 10 1.49 -11.17 -1.39
CA SER A 10 2.37 -9.99 -1.39
C SER A 10 1.97 -8.99 -2.46
N ARG A 11 1.68 -9.46 -3.68
CA ARG A 11 1.23 -8.60 -4.78
C ARG A 11 -0.09 -7.88 -4.47
N LEU A 12 -1.04 -8.59 -3.85
CA LEU A 12 -2.31 -7.99 -3.43
C LEU A 12 -2.11 -6.90 -2.37
N TRP A 13 -1.25 -7.17 -1.39
CA TRP A 13 -0.90 -6.20 -0.36
C TRP A 13 -0.26 -4.94 -0.95
N GLU A 14 0.75 -5.10 -1.81
CA GLU A 14 1.43 -3.98 -2.47
C GLU A 14 0.47 -3.11 -3.31
N LEU A 15 -0.48 -3.74 -3.99
CA LEU A 15 -1.50 -3.05 -4.78
C LEU A 15 -2.44 -2.18 -3.92
N GLN A 16 -2.75 -2.61 -2.70
CA GLN A 16 -3.80 -1.99 -1.88
C GLN A 16 -3.28 -1.12 -0.74
N ARG A 17 -2.06 -1.36 -0.21
CA ARG A 17 -1.58 -0.75 1.04
C ARG A 17 -1.67 0.78 1.08
N ASN A 18 -1.30 1.47 0.00
CA ASN A 18 -1.31 2.94 -0.02
C ASN A 18 -2.73 3.50 -0.09
N ARG A 19 -3.61 2.85 -0.88
CA ARG A 19 -5.03 3.22 -0.95
C ARG A 19 -5.74 3.00 0.39
N ASN A 20 -5.44 1.88 1.04
CA ASN A 20 -6.01 1.54 2.34
C ASN A 20 -5.53 2.51 3.41
N PHE A 21 -4.25 2.90 3.41
CA PHE A 21 -3.73 3.88 4.35
C PHE A 21 -4.39 5.25 4.19
N GLN A 22 -4.56 5.73 2.95
CA GLN A 22 -5.28 6.98 2.69
C GLN A 22 -6.73 6.90 3.20
N ALA A 23 -7.45 5.82 2.91
CA ALA A 23 -8.83 5.64 3.38
C ALA A 23 -8.90 5.53 4.91
N SER A 24 -7.94 4.86 5.55
CA SER A 24 -7.85 4.77 7.01
C SER A 24 -7.67 6.14 7.64
N ARG A 25 -6.88 7.02 7.03
CA ARG A 25 -6.66 8.38 7.52
C ARG A 25 -7.91 9.26 7.43
N ARG A 26 -8.74 9.04 6.41
CA ARG A 26 -10.06 9.69 6.33
C ARG A 26 -11.00 9.31 7.48
N LEU A 27 -10.86 8.09 8.04
CA LEU A 27 -11.64 7.69 9.23
C LEU A 27 -11.27 8.51 10.48
N GLU A 28 -10.05 9.07 10.51
CA GLU A 28 -9.56 9.97 11.55
C GLU A 28 -9.83 11.46 11.21
N GLY A 29 -10.56 11.73 10.12
CA GLY A 29 -10.80 13.09 9.63
C GLY A 29 -9.58 13.75 8.95
N VAL A 30 -8.53 12.98 8.64
CA VAL A 30 -7.31 13.48 8.00
C VAL A 30 -7.37 13.25 6.50
N GLU A 31 -7.40 14.33 5.71
CA GLU A 31 -7.26 14.28 4.25
C GLU A 31 -5.78 14.36 3.83
N MET A 32 -5.36 13.42 2.99
CA MET A 32 -3.98 13.35 2.49
C MET A 32 -3.96 12.85 1.03
N PRO A 33 -2.97 13.28 0.22
CA PRO A 33 -2.81 12.77 -1.14
C PRO A 33 -2.46 11.27 -1.15
N LEU A 34 -2.81 10.60 -2.24
CA LEU A 34 -2.49 9.19 -2.43
C LEU A 34 -0.98 9.02 -2.70
N VAL A 35 -0.33 8.14 -1.94
CA VAL A 35 1.05 7.75 -2.23
C VAL A 35 1.08 6.78 -3.41
N THR A 36 1.67 7.20 -4.52
CA THR A 36 1.84 6.38 -5.74
C THR A 36 3.26 5.84 -5.91
N LEU A 37 4.16 6.17 -5.00
CA LEU A 37 5.55 5.74 -5.02
C LEU A 37 5.70 4.24 -4.72
N THR A 38 6.71 3.63 -5.33
CA THR A 38 7.22 2.32 -4.94
C THR A 38 7.83 2.38 -3.53
N ALA A 39 8.11 1.21 -2.95
CA ALA A 39 8.73 1.14 -1.63
C ALA A 39 10.11 1.83 -1.59
N ALA A 40 10.90 1.67 -2.64
CA ALA A 40 12.24 2.25 -2.72
C ALA A 40 12.19 3.78 -2.89
N GLU A 41 11.31 4.28 -3.76
CA GLU A 41 11.13 5.73 -3.95
C GLU A 41 10.63 6.41 -2.68
N ALA A 42 9.76 5.76 -1.92
CA ALA A 42 9.27 6.30 -0.65
C ALA A 42 10.37 6.39 0.43
N LEU A 43 11.34 5.46 0.44
CA LEU A 43 12.48 5.50 1.36
C LEU A 43 13.54 6.53 0.96
N ALA A 44 13.65 6.84 -0.33
CA ALA A 44 14.61 7.82 -0.85
C ALA A 44 14.12 9.27 -0.76
N ARG A 45 12.86 9.49 -0.35
CA ARG A 45 12.22 10.81 -0.29
C ARG A 45 12.36 11.46 1.08
#